data_AF-A0A8S0RKH0-F1
#
_entry.id   AF-A0A8S0RKH0-F1
#
_cell.length_a   1.000
_cell.length_b   1.000
_cell.length_c   1.000
_cell.angle_alpha   90.00
_cell.angle_beta   90.00
_cell.angle_gamma   90.00
#
_symmetry.space_group_name_H-M   'P 1'
#
loop_
_entity.id
_entity.type
_entity.pdbx_description
1 polymer ?
#
loop_
_entity_poly.entity_id
_entity_poly.type
_entity_poly.pdbx_seq_one_letter_code
_entity_poly.pdbx_strand_id
1 'polypeptide(L)'
;METKVSCMMASVLLDASGNFLAAKRRGIVEGIDYASTGEIKKIDVSRIRERLDQDCIVLMNDLGYSTLGEVLNCNSYEVATACAMSLGAEKLICIIDGPILDDCGRHINFSTLQDVDLLIHKRAGQSETAANYVKAVGQDVFTCVPYYDLNGTAPLLNGKAFGKRYIPKFQNGVGFDSGNGFWSGEQGFAIGGQEKLSGLNGYLSELAAAAFVCRGGVQRVHLLDGTNAGVLLKELFQRDGVGTMVASDLYEGTRMARVAVLPGIKQLLQPLEESGTLIRRTEEELLKALNSFIVVERGQIIACSALFLFFEDECGEVAAIAVSPECRGRGQGDKLLDHIEKKASSLGLQMLFLLTTRIADRFARRGFCECFIECMPQKREKINLSRRSKYHMKNLQPDRSGIRLDTAFS
;
A
#
# COMPACT_ATOMS: atom_id res chain seq x y z
N MET A 1 21.91 10.30 -3.95
CA MET A 1 22.02 10.30 -5.42
C MET A 1 20.72 10.90 -5.91
N GLU A 2 20.74 12.22 -6.10
CA GLU A 2 19.55 13.06 -6.23
C GLU A 2 18.84 12.79 -7.56
N THR A 3 17.52 12.64 -7.49
CA THR A 3 16.62 12.71 -8.65
C THR A 3 16.72 14.12 -9.23
N LYS A 4 17.57 14.32 -10.24
CA LYS A 4 17.60 15.56 -11.02
C LYS A 4 16.32 15.63 -11.86
N VAL A 5 15.30 16.28 -11.33
CA VAL A 5 14.24 16.87 -12.14
C VAL A 5 14.80 18.16 -12.72
N SER A 6 15.41 18.06 -13.91
CA SER A 6 15.88 19.24 -14.63
C SER A 6 14.67 20.07 -15.06
N CYS A 7 14.60 21.29 -14.56
CA CYS A 7 13.58 22.27 -14.88
C CYS A 7 13.66 22.58 -16.40
N MET A 8 12.58 22.33 -17.13
CA MET A 8 12.45 22.63 -18.56
C MET A 8 12.53 24.14 -18.83
N MET A 9 13.75 24.67 -18.92
CA MET A 9 14.10 25.81 -19.76
C MET A 9 14.66 25.22 -21.05
N ALA A 10 14.04 25.56 -22.20
CA ALA A 10 14.38 25.16 -23.57
C ALA A 10 15.72 24.42 -23.73
N SER A 11 15.72 23.12 -23.48
CA SER A 11 16.82 22.21 -23.76
C SER A 11 16.37 21.29 -24.89
N VAL A 12 17.20 21.15 -25.91
CA VAL A 12 17.03 20.12 -26.93
C VAL A 12 17.05 18.77 -26.21
N LEU A 13 15.90 18.11 -26.11
CA LEU A 13 15.83 16.77 -25.55
C LEU A 13 16.56 15.83 -26.52
N LEU A 14 17.59 15.15 -26.03
CA LEU A 14 18.27 14.09 -26.76
C LEU A 14 17.46 12.81 -26.59
N ASP A 15 16.92 12.28 -27.69
CA ASP A 15 16.27 10.98 -27.72
C ASP A 15 17.25 9.90 -28.22
N ALA A 16 17.22 8.74 -27.57
CA ALA A 16 18.00 7.58 -27.96
C ALA A 16 17.06 6.39 -28.19
N SER A 17 16.97 5.93 -29.43
CA SER A 17 16.33 4.66 -29.78
C SER A 17 17.40 3.61 -30.11
N GLY A 18 17.08 2.34 -29.92
CA GLY A 18 18.02 1.26 -30.19
C GLY A 18 17.46 -0.13 -29.92
N ASN A 19 18.23 -1.14 -30.34
CA ASN A 19 17.89 -2.54 -30.11
C ASN A 19 18.35 -2.95 -28.71
N PHE A 20 17.51 -2.69 -27.71
CA PHE A 20 17.77 -3.02 -26.31
C PHE A 20 17.06 -4.30 -25.85
N LEU A 21 16.17 -4.86 -26.68
CA LEU A 21 15.31 -5.98 -26.36
C LEU A 21 15.66 -7.21 -27.22
N ALA A 22 16.00 -8.32 -26.56
CA ALA A 22 16.10 -9.63 -27.19
C ALA A 22 14.89 -10.49 -26.79
N ALA A 23 14.29 -11.17 -27.77
CA ALA A 23 13.11 -12.00 -27.58
C ALA A 23 13.29 -13.41 -28.16
N LYS A 24 12.41 -14.32 -27.76
CA LYS A 24 12.24 -15.66 -28.36
C LYS A 24 10.79 -15.82 -28.79
N ARG A 25 10.51 -16.69 -29.77
CA ARG A 25 9.11 -16.99 -30.16
C ARG A 25 8.37 -17.59 -28.96
N ARG A 26 7.14 -17.13 -28.73
CA ARG A 26 6.20 -17.75 -27.77
C ARG A 26 5.78 -19.15 -28.23
N GLY A 27 5.60 -19.32 -29.53
CA GLY A 27 5.22 -20.62 -30.12
C GLY A 27 3.77 -21.00 -29.81
N ILE A 28 3.52 -22.30 -29.69
CA ILE A 28 2.19 -22.85 -29.43
C ILE A 28 2.00 -23.05 -27.94
N VAL A 29 1.00 -22.38 -27.35
CA VAL A 29 0.64 -22.50 -25.93
C VAL A 29 -0.82 -22.90 -25.85
N GLU A 30 -1.12 -23.97 -25.10
CA GLU A 30 -2.49 -24.51 -24.95
C GLU A 30 -3.23 -24.77 -26.28
N GLY A 31 -2.47 -25.20 -27.30
CA GLY A 31 -3.00 -25.46 -28.64
C GLY A 31 -3.22 -24.23 -29.52
N ILE A 32 -2.90 -23.03 -29.02
CA ILE A 32 -2.98 -21.77 -29.78
C ILE A 32 -1.58 -21.41 -30.30
N ASP A 33 -1.44 -21.23 -31.61
CA ASP A 33 -0.20 -20.72 -32.23
C ASP A 33 -0.17 -19.19 -32.17
N TYR A 34 0.79 -18.65 -31.42
CA TYR A 34 0.98 -17.21 -31.26
C TYR A 34 1.83 -16.58 -32.38
N ALA A 35 2.21 -17.34 -33.40
CA ALA A 35 2.90 -16.88 -34.61
C ALA A 35 4.13 -15.99 -34.29
N SER A 36 4.12 -14.72 -34.71
CA SER A 36 5.21 -13.77 -34.51
C SER A 36 5.21 -13.07 -33.14
N THR A 37 4.53 -13.63 -32.14
CA THR A 37 4.56 -13.12 -30.76
C THR A 37 5.86 -13.51 -30.07
N GLY A 38 6.52 -12.53 -29.48
CA GLY A 38 7.77 -12.68 -28.75
C GLY A 38 7.57 -12.72 -27.24
N GLU A 39 8.36 -13.56 -26.58
CA GLU A 39 8.61 -13.53 -25.14
C GLU A 39 9.98 -12.90 -24.88
N ILE A 40 10.06 -12.05 -23.86
CA ILE A 40 11.29 -11.35 -23.49
C ILE A 40 12.34 -12.34 -22.98
N LYS A 41 13.52 -12.30 -23.59
CA LYS A 41 14.69 -13.10 -23.19
C LYS A 41 15.71 -12.28 -22.42
N LYS A 42 15.96 -11.03 -22.83
CA LYS A 42 16.97 -10.16 -22.21
C LYS A 42 16.72 -8.69 -22.52
N ILE A 43 17.01 -7.84 -21.53
CA ILE A 43 17.11 -6.37 -21.68
C ILE A 43 18.59 -5.97 -21.59
N ASP A 44 19.08 -5.15 -22.53
CA ASP A 44 20.44 -4.60 -22.51
C ASP A 44 20.53 -3.38 -21.58
N VAL A 45 20.56 -3.67 -20.27
CA VAL A 45 20.63 -2.66 -19.21
C VAL A 45 21.87 -1.76 -19.33
N SER A 46 23.01 -2.31 -19.76
CA SER A 46 24.26 -1.56 -19.88
C SER A 46 24.14 -0.43 -20.90
N ARG A 47 23.59 -0.74 -22.09
CA ARG A 47 23.42 0.27 -23.13
C ARG A 47 22.31 1.28 -22.81
N ILE A 48 21.25 0.85 -22.11
CA ILE A 48 20.23 1.78 -21.62
C ILE A 48 20.85 2.77 -20.63
N ARG A 49 21.62 2.28 -19.64
CA ARG A 49 22.28 3.13 -18.64
C ARG A 49 23.26 4.10 -19.28
N GLU A 50 24.06 3.66 -20.25
CA GLU A 50 24.97 4.55 -21.00
C GLU A 50 24.23 5.76 -21.62
N ARG A 51 23.02 5.55 -22.14
CA ARG A 51 22.20 6.65 -22.70
C ARG A 51 21.56 7.50 -21.63
N LEU A 52 21.08 6.91 -20.54
CA LEU A 52 20.56 7.66 -19.40
C LEU A 52 21.64 8.53 -18.73
N ASP A 53 22.89 8.04 -18.65
CA ASP A 53 24.04 8.76 -18.11
C ASP A 53 24.46 9.96 -18.99
N GLN A 54 24.02 9.97 -20.26
CA GLN A 54 24.19 11.07 -21.20
C GLN A 54 22.99 12.05 -21.19
N ASP A 55 22.13 11.99 -20.18
CA ASP A 55 20.91 12.78 -20.04
C ASP A 55 19.91 12.58 -21.21
N CYS A 56 19.97 11.44 -21.90
CA CYS A 56 19.04 11.10 -22.98
C CYS A 56 17.75 10.46 -22.46
N ILE A 57 16.64 10.71 -23.15
CA ILE A 57 15.41 9.93 -23.01
C ILE A 57 15.55 8.67 -23.87
N VAL A 58 15.42 7.49 -23.25
CA VAL A 58 15.49 6.22 -23.97
C VAL A 58 14.10 5.81 -24.45
N LEU A 59 13.94 5.66 -25.76
CA LEU A 59 12.73 5.17 -26.39
C LEU A 59 12.86 3.68 -26.71
N MET A 60 11.97 2.88 -26.13
CA MET A 60 11.90 1.43 -26.30
C MET A 60 10.71 1.09 -27.20
N ASN A 61 10.92 0.23 -28.20
CA ASN A 61 9.84 -0.36 -28.98
C ASN A 61 9.47 -1.73 -28.40
N ASP A 62 8.21 -2.14 -28.60
CA ASP A 62 7.71 -3.47 -28.24
C ASP A 62 8.14 -4.57 -29.23
N LEU A 63 9.18 -4.31 -30.01
CA LEU A 63 9.73 -5.24 -30.99
C LEU A 63 11.02 -5.84 -30.44
N GLY A 64 10.99 -7.16 -30.25
CA GLY A 64 12.16 -7.94 -29.83
C GLY A 64 12.75 -8.70 -31.00
N TYR A 65 14.08 -8.84 -31.01
CA TYR A 65 14.77 -9.59 -32.05
C TYR A 65 15.18 -10.98 -31.54
N SER A 66 14.91 -12.01 -32.33
CA SER A 66 15.39 -13.37 -32.04
C SER A 66 16.86 -13.54 -32.37
N THR A 67 17.49 -14.61 -31.89
CA THR A 67 18.88 -14.94 -32.25
C THR A 67 19.05 -15.24 -33.74
N LEU A 68 17.96 -15.51 -34.45
CA LEU A 68 17.93 -15.72 -35.90
C LEU A 68 17.65 -14.41 -36.67
N GLY A 69 17.51 -13.27 -35.98
CA GLY A 69 17.21 -11.97 -36.57
C GLY A 69 15.72 -11.74 -36.89
N GLU A 70 14.83 -12.61 -36.41
CA GLU A 70 13.39 -12.45 -36.61
C GLU A 70 12.85 -11.33 -35.73
N VAL A 71 11.94 -10.53 -36.27
CA VAL A 71 11.23 -9.48 -35.52
C VAL A 71 10.00 -10.09 -34.87
N LEU A 72 9.89 -9.97 -33.56
CA LEU A 72 8.79 -10.52 -32.77
C LEU A 72 8.06 -9.40 -32.03
N ASN A 73 6.73 -9.44 -32.06
CA ASN A 73 5.89 -8.52 -31.32
C ASN A 73 5.81 -8.96 -29.85
N CYS A 74 6.41 -8.18 -28.96
CA CYS A 74 6.37 -8.41 -27.53
C CYS A 74 5.21 -7.62 -26.92
N ASN A 75 4.76 -8.05 -25.74
CA ASN A 75 3.75 -7.29 -25.03
C ASN A 75 4.37 -6.04 -24.35
N SER A 76 3.76 -4.87 -24.53
CA SER A 76 4.25 -3.60 -23.97
C SER A 76 4.37 -3.59 -22.45
N TYR A 77 3.42 -4.20 -21.72
CA TYR A 77 3.48 -4.29 -20.26
C TYR A 77 4.57 -5.26 -19.80
N GLU A 78 4.78 -6.37 -20.50
CA GLU A 78 5.91 -7.26 -20.23
C GLU A 78 7.24 -6.52 -20.45
N VAL A 79 7.35 -5.74 -21.54
CA VAL A 79 8.56 -4.97 -21.86
C VAL A 79 8.82 -3.92 -20.80
N ALA A 80 7.80 -3.14 -20.41
CA ALA A 80 7.90 -2.13 -19.37
C ALA A 80 8.27 -2.74 -18.01
N THR A 81 7.63 -3.86 -17.63
CA THR A 81 7.91 -4.57 -16.38
C THR A 81 9.34 -5.12 -16.34
N ALA A 82 9.76 -5.82 -17.40
CA ALA A 82 11.10 -6.37 -17.51
C ALA A 82 12.17 -5.27 -17.49
N CYS A 83 11.93 -4.15 -18.17
CA CYS A 83 12.83 -2.99 -18.15
C CYS A 83 12.91 -2.38 -16.75
N ALA A 84 11.78 -2.08 -16.11
CA ALA A 84 11.73 -1.46 -14.78
C ALA A 84 12.46 -2.31 -13.73
N MET A 85 12.20 -3.62 -13.73
CA MET A 85 12.88 -4.56 -12.83
C MET A 85 14.37 -4.67 -13.14
N SER A 86 14.76 -4.81 -14.42
CA SER A 86 16.17 -4.97 -14.82
C SER A 86 17.01 -3.73 -14.56
N LEU A 87 16.41 -2.54 -14.70
CA LEU A 87 17.06 -1.26 -14.41
C LEU A 87 17.19 -1.01 -12.90
N GLY A 88 16.33 -1.62 -12.09
CA GLY A 88 16.17 -1.30 -10.66
C GLY A 88 15.48 0.05 -10.49
N ALA A 89 14.46 0.34 -11.30
CA ALA A 89 13.76 1.62 -11.27
C ALA A 89 13.09 1.86 -9.92
N GLU A 90 13.15 3.09 -9.40
CA GLU A 90 12.42 3.47 -8.19
C GLU A 90 10.90 3.49 -8.45
N LYS A 91 10.51 3.96 -9.64
CA LYS A 91 9.12 4.15 -10.05
C LYS A 91 8.87 3.57 -11.44
N LEU A 92 7.74 2.89 -11.61
CA LEU A 92 7.14 2.58 -12.91
C LEU A 92 5.83 3.36 -13.05
N ILE A 93 5.59 3.98 -14.20
CA ILE A 93 4.36 4.71 -14.49
C ILE A 93 3.70 4.06 -15.70
N CYS A 94 2.44 3.65 -15.56
CA CYS A 94 1.62 3.08 -16.62
C CYS A 94 0.46 4.02 -16.91
N ILE A 95 0.20 4.26 -18.19
CA ILE A 95 -0.95 5.04 -18.65
C ILE A 95 -2.02 4.05 -19.10
N ILE A 96 -3.22 4.15 -18.53
CA ILE A 96 -4.38 3.28 -18.75
C ILE A 96 -5.61 4.13 -19.11
N ASP A 97 -6.68 3.51 -19.58
CA ASP A 97 -7.87 4.23 -20.08
C ASP A 97 -8.97 4.41 -19.01
N GLY A 98 -8.59 4.60 -17.74
CA GLY A 98 -9.53 4.88 -16.65
C GLY A 98 -8.97 4.72 -15.23
N PRO A 99 -9.76 5.05 -14.19
CA PRO A 99 -9.34 4.95 -12.79
C PRO A 99 -9.41 3.52 -12.24
N ILE A 100 -8.58 3.19 -11.25
CA ILE A 100 -8.75 1.98 -10.44
C ILE A 100 -9.75 2.24 -9.32
N LEU A 101 -10.76 1.38 -9.20
CA LEU A 101 -11.88 1.55 -8.27
C LEU A 101 -11.92 0.43 -7.21
N ASP A 102 -12.26 0.81 -5.98
CA ASP A 102 -12.56 -0.11 -4.88
C ASP A 102 -13.92 -0.81 -5.06
N ASP A 103 -14.27 -1.72 -4.15
CA ASP A 103 -15.55 -2.46 -4.20
C ASP A 103 -16.78 -1.54 -4.07
N CYS A 104 -16.59 -0.29 -3.63
CA CYS A 104 -17.63 0.72 -3.50
C CYS A 104 -17.65 1.70 -4.69
N GLY A 105 -16.87 1.45 -5.75
CA GLY A 105 -16.78 2.31 -6.93
C GLY A 105 -16.01 3.63 -6.68
N ARG A 106 -15.20 3.71 -5.63
CA ARG A 106 -14.39 4.90 -5.31
C ARG A 106 -12.96 4.74 -5.81
N HIS A 107 -12.39 5.84 -6.28
CA HIS A 107 -11.02 5.86 -6.77
C HIS A 107 -9.99 5.54 -5.68
N ILE A 108 -9.13 4.58 -5.98
CA ILE A 108 -7.99 4.20 -5.14
C ILE A 108 -6.80 5.08 -5.52
N ASN A 109 -6.45 6.07 -4.68
CA ASN A 109 -5.27 6.90 -4.94
C ASN A 109 -3.97 6.22 -4.50
N PHE A 110 -4.05 5.41 -3.44
CA PHE A 110 -2.92 4.75 -2.83
C PHE A 110 -3.35 3.41 -2.26
N SER A 111 -2.54 2.38 -2.49
CA SER A 111 -2.67 1.08 -1.85
C SER A 111 -1.30 0.49 -1.53
N THR A 112 -1.25 -0.20 -0.38
CA THR A 112 -0.10 -1.05 -0.04
C THR A 112 -0.14 -2.32 -0.87
N LEU A 113 1.00 -2.98 -1.04
CA LEU A 113 1.05 -4.31 -1.67
C LEU A 113 0.05 -5.29 -1.05
N GLN A 114 -0.10 -5.30 0.27
CA GLN A 114 -1.02 -6.19 0.99
C GLN A 114 -2.49 -5.90 0.63
N ASP A 115 -2.87 -4.62 0.60
CA ASP A 115 -4.23 -4.21 0.25
C ASP A 115 -4.55 -4.58 -1.21
N VAL A 116 -3.58 -4.41 -2.12
CA VAL A 116 -3.70 -4.81 -3.52
C VAL A 116 -3.81 -6.32 -3.68
N ASP A 117 -2.99 -7.09 -2.98
CA ASP A 117 -3.06 -8.55 -3.00
C ASP A 117 -4.45 -9.03 -2.59
N LEU A 118 -5.00 -8.49 -1.51
CA LEU A 118 -6.34 -8.83 -1.04
C LEU A 118 -7.40 -8.50 -2.10
N LEU A 119 -7.28 -7.36 -2.77
CA LEU A 119 -8.20 -6.95 -3.82
C LEU A 119 -8.13 -7.88 -5.04
N ILE A 120 -6.92 -8.24 -5.48
CA ILE A 120 -6.70 -9.16 -6.59
C ILE A 120 -7.24 -10.56 -6.24
N HIS A 121 -6.98 -11.05 -5.03
CA HIS A 121 -7.48 -12.36 -4.60
C HIS A 121 -9.01 -12.42 -4.59
N LYS A 122 -9.68 -11.39 -4.07
CA LYS A 122 -11.15 -11.31 -4.08
C LYS A 122 -11.74 -11.33 -5.48
N ARG A 123 -11.02 -10.73 -6.44
CA ARG A 123 -11.47 -10.56 -7.83
C ARG A 123 -10.80 -11.54 -8.80
N ALA A 124 -10.08 -12.54 -8.32
CA ALA A 124 -9.28 -13.44 -9.15
C ALA A 124 -10.10 -14.20 -10.20
N GLY A 125 -11.37 -14.48 -9.90
CA GLY A 125 -12.29 -15.12 -10.86
C GLY A 125 -12.74 -14.23 -12.03
N GLN A 126 -12.39 -12.93 -12.02
CA GLN A 126 -12.82 -11.96 -13.04
C GLN A 126 -11.78 -11.74 -14.14
N SER A 127 -10.52 -12.15 -13.94
CA SER A 127 -9.43 -11.96 -14.91
C SER A 127 -8.47 -13.13 -14.86
N GLU A 128 -8.04 -13.59 -16.04
CA GLU A 128 -7.05 -14.65 -16.17
C GLU A 128 -5.69 -14.21 -15.60
N THR A 129 -5.28 -12.97 -15.87
CA THR A 129 -4.05 -12.38 -15.34
C THR A 129 -4.07 -12.33 -13.82
N ALA A 130 -5.20 -11.94 -13.23
CA ALA A 130 -5.38 -11.92 -11.78
C ALA A 130 -5.30 -13.32 -11.17
N ALA A 131 -5.95 -14.31 -11.80
CA ALA A 131 -5.86 -15.71 -11.37
C ALA A 131 -4.42 -16.24 -11.45
N ASN A 132 -3.70 -15.92 -12.52
CA ASN A 132 -2.31 -16.31 -12.69
C ASN A 132 -1.39 -15.64 -11.67
N TYR A 133 -1.65 -14.37 -11.33
CA TYR A 133 -0.93 -13.67 -10.26
C TYR A 133 -1.12 -14.38 -8.91
N VAL A 134 -2.36 -14.72 -8.56
CA VAL A 134 -2.69 -15.44 -7.32
C VAL A 134 -1.97 -16.79 -7.25
N LYS A 135 -1.97 -17.55 -8.35
CA LYS A 135 -1.22 -18.81 -8.45
C LYS A 135 0.29 -18.61 -8.25
N ALA A 136 0.85 -17.56 -8.85
CA ALA A 136 2.29 -17.29 -8.83
C ALA A 136 2.80 -16.77 -7.46
N VAL A 137 1.97 -16.01 -6.74
CA VAL A 137 2.34 -15.45 -5.43
C VAL A 137 2.17 -16.44 -4.27
N GLY A 138 1.33 -17.47 -4.43
CA GLY A 138 1.13 -18.53 -3.43
C GLY A 138 0.37 -18.07 -2.17
N GLN A 139 -0.30 -19.00 -1.49
CA GLN A 139 -1.14 -18.75 -0.30
C GLN A 139 -0.36 -18.32 0.97
N ASP A 140 0.97 -18.33 0.95
CA ASP A 140 1.82 -18.14 2.14
C ASP A 140 1.85 -16.70 2.70
N VAL A 141 1.22 -15.74 2.04
CA VAL A 141 1.13 -14.34 2.52
C VAL A 141 -0.02 -14.14 3.53
N PHE A 142 -0.95 -15.11 3.67
CA PHE A 142 -2.20 -14.92 4.41
C PHE A 142 -2.21 -15.39 5.88
N THR A 143 -1.11 -15.84 6.47
CA THR A 143 -1.08 -16.26 7.89
C THR A 143 -1.05 -15.10 8.90
N CYS A 144 -1.63 -13.94 8.58
CA CYS A 144 -1.72 -12.79 9.49
C CYS A 144 -3.08 -12.08 9.45
N VAL A 145 -4.18 -12.82 9.26
CA VAL A 145 -5.53 -12.37 9.64
C VAL A 145 -6.28 -13.53 10.30
N PRO A 146 -6.66 -13.48 11.59
CA PRO A 146 -7.53 -14.49 12.16
C PRO A 146 -8.94 -14.27 11.61
N TYR A 147 -9.33 -15.07 10.63
CA TYR A 147 -10.74 -15.24 10.27
C TYR A 147 -11.34 -16.19 11.31
N TYR A 148 -12.29 -15.70 12.11
CA TYR A 148 -13.09 -16.58 12.95
C TYR A 148 -14.10 -17.29 12.07
N ASP A 149 -13.82 -18.54 11.70
CA ASP A 149 -14.86 -19.42 11.16
C ASP A 149 -15.82 -19.82 12.29
N LEU A 150 -17.10 -19.80 11.97
CA LEU A 150 -18.24 -20.04 12.87
C LEU A 150 -18.37 -21.46 13.43
N ASN A 151 -17.35 -22.32 13.28
CA ASN A 151 -17.32 -23.65 13.89
C ASN A 151 -15.93 -23.89 14.50
N GLY A 152 -15.83 -23.66 15.81
CA GLY A 152 -14.59 -23.71 16.57
C GLY A 152 -13.87 -25.06 16.49
N THR A 153 -12.81 -25.12 15.69
CA THR A 153 -11.72 -26.10 15.84
C THR A 153 -10.46 -25.54 15.19
N ALA A 154 -9.42 -25.25 15.98
CA ALA A 154 -8.12 -24.79 15.50
C ALA A 154 -7.19 -25.99 15.25
N PRO A 155 -6.51 -26.11 14.11
CA PRO A 155 -5.39 -27.04 13.99
C PRO A 155 -4.12 -26.43 14.59
N LEU A 156 -3.54 -27.12 15.57
CA LEU A 156 -2.18 -26.91 16.05
C LEU A 156 -1.20 -27.19 14.90
N LEU A 157 -0.34 -26.24 14.53
CA LEU A 157 0.87 -26.56 13.77
C LEU A 157 2.10 -25.78 14.24
N ASN A 158 3.07 -26.60 14.62
CA ASN A 158 4.42 -26.40 15.11
C ASN A 158 5.22 -25.24 14.50
N GLY A 159 5.90 -24.49 15.37
CA GLY A 159 6.76 -23.36 14.98
C GLY A 159 7.99 -23.77 14.16
N LYS A 160 8.24 -23.00 13.10
CA LYS A 160 9.56 -22.84 12.49
C LYS A 160 9.83 -21.36 12.24
N ALA A 161 11.04 -20.96 12.60
CA ALA A 161 11.52 -19.60 12.75
C ALA A 161 11.33 -18.69 11.52
N PHE A 162 10.86 -17.47 11.77
CA PHE A 162 10.89 -16.32 10.88
C PHE A 162 12.35 -15.98 10.53
N GLY A 163 12.75 -16.13 9.27
CA GLY A 163 14.14 -15.85 8.88
C GLY A 163 14.53 -16.03 7.42
N LYS A 164 13.59 -16.02 6.46
CA LYS A 164 13.93 -15.94 5.03
C LYS A 164 13.02 -14.93 4.33
N ARG A 165 13.58 -13.84 3.81
CA ARG A 165 12.91 -13.03 2.78
C ARG A 165 12.64 -13.96 1.60
N TYR A 166 11.38 -14.34 1.41
CA TYR A 166 10.97 -15.08 0.23
C TYR A 166 11.05 -14.13 -0.95
N ILE A 167 12.09 -14.27 -1.78
CA ILE A 167 12.18 -13.61 -3.08
C ILE A 167 11.40 -14.50 -4.03
N PRO A 168 10.19 -14.13 -4.46
CA PRO A 168 9.45 -14.94 -5.41
C PRO A 168 10.28 -15.03 -6.71
N LYS A 169 10.69 -16.25 -7.09
CA LYS A 169 11.35 -16.51 -8.36
C LYS A 169 10.28 -16.60 -9.43
N PHE A 170 10.10 -15.51 -10.18
CA PHE A 170 9.13 -15.44 -11.26
C PHE A 170 9.78 -15.73 -12.61
N GLN A 171 9.27 -16.74 -13.30
CA GLN A 171 9.70 -17.17 -14.63
C GLN A 171 9.10 -16.30 -15.74
N ASN A 172 9.27 -14.98 -15.64
CA ASN A 172 9.39 -14.22 -16.87
C ASN A 172 10.74 -14.62 -17.46
N GLY A 173 10.88 -14.76 -18.78
CA GLY A 173 12.14 -15.21 -19.42
C GLY A 173 13.41 -14.42 -19.05
N VAL A 174 13.33 -13.41 -18.20
CA VAL A 174 14.39 -12.91 -17.31
C VAL A 174 14.70 -13.90 -16.18
N GLY A 175 15.40 -14.99 -16.53
CA GLY A 175 16.09 -15.82 -15.55
C GLY A 175 17.14 -15.00 -14.81
N PHE A 176 16.90 -14.69 -13.54
CA PHE A 176 17.92 -14.24 -12.60
C PHE A 176 18.45 -15.47 -11.85
N ASP A 177 19.32 -16.25 -12.50
CA ASP A 177 20.23 -17.13 -11.78
C ASP A 177 21.53 -17.30 -12.57
N SER A 178 22.61 -16.93 -11.91
CA SER A 178 23.95 -17.38 -12.20
C SER A 178 24.00 -18.91 -12.05
N GLY A 179 24.13 -19.65 -13.16
CA GLY A 179 24.66 -21.01 -13.18
C GLY A 179 23.72 -22.16 -12.75
N ASN A 180 23.58 -23.12 -13.68
CA ASN A 180 23.14 -24.51 -13.54
C ASN A 180 21.71 -24.84 -13.07
N GLY A 181 20.96 -25.53 -13.95
CA GLY A 181 20.00 -26.57 -13.53
C GLY A 181 18.60 -26.54 -14.14
N PHE A 182 18.47 -27.07 -15.36
CA PHE A 182 17.51 -28.12 -15.74
C PHE A 182 16.15 -28.23 -14.99
N TRP A 183 15.11 -27.44 -15.29
CA TRP A 183 13.71 -27.82 -14.94
C TRP A 183 12.65 -27.29 -15.92
N SER A 184 11.83 -28.25 -16.34
CA SER A 184 10.54 -28.17 -17.04
C SER A 184 9.41 -27.76 -16.11
N GLY A 185 8.55 -26.84 -16.53
CA GLY A 185 7.29 -26.47 -15.85
C GLY A 185 6.75 -25.14 -16.40
N GLU A 186 5.46 -25.10 -16.70
CA GLU A 186 4.78 -24.16 -17.60
C GLU A 186 4.54 -22.74 -17.05
N GLN A 187 4.44 -21.79 -18.00
CA GLN A 187 3.83 -20.45 -17.96
C GLN A 187 4.66 -19.26 -17.41
N GLY A 188 5.07 -18.39 -18.34
CA GLY A 188 5.49 -17.01 -18.06
C GLY A 188 4.28 -16.09 -17.79
N PHE A 189 4.49 -15.03 -17.00
CA PHE A 189 3.43 -14.10 -16.61
C PHE A 189 3.16 -13.12 -17.75
N ALA A 190 2.24 -13.50 -18.65
CA ALA A 190 1.83 -12.63 -19.74
C ALA A 190 0.94 -11.50 -19.22
N ILE A 191 1.54 -10.33 -18.96
CA ILE A 191 0.80 -9.14 -18.58
C ILE A 191 0.18 -8.56 -19.84
N GLY A 192 -1.10 -8.81 -20.09
CA GLY A 192 -1.84 -8.26 -21.24
C GLY A 192 -2.15 -9.32 -22.29
N GLY A 193 -3.37 -9.83 -22.24
CA GLY A 193 -4.02 -10.58 -23.31
C GLY A 193 -5.19 -9.79 -23.89
N GLN A 194 -6.03 -10.45 -24.69
CA GLN A 194 -7.26 -9.92 -25.31
C GLN A 194 -8.34 -9.41 -24.32
N GLU A 195 -8.01 -9.13 -23.06
CA GLU A 195 -8.90 -8.48 -22.08
C GLU A 195 -9.10 -6.98 -22.39
N LYS A 196 -9.40 -6.63 -23.65
CA LYS A 196 -9.91 -5.32 -24.07
C LYS A 196 -11.29 -4.98 -23.48
N LEU A 197 -11.83 -5.88 -22.64
CA LEU A 197 -12.97 -5.63 -21.75
C LEU A 197 -12.54 -5.07 -20.38
N SER A 198 -11.32 -4.51 -20.29
CA SER A 198 -10.69 -3.92 -19.09
C SER A 198 -11.55 -2.89 -18.34
N GLY A 199 -12.42 -2.18 -19.06
CA GLY A 199 -13.38 -1.25 -18.45
C GLY A 199 -14.44 -1.89 -17.54
N LEU A 200 -14.80 -3.17 -17.74
CA LEU A 200 -15.82 -3.87 -16.94
C LEU A 200 -15.26 -4.43 -15.62
N ASN A 201 -13.98 -4.79 -15.59
CA ASN A 201 -13.32 -5.41 -14.43
C ASN A 201 -12.39 -4.45 -13.67
N GLY A 202 -12.46 -3.14 -13.97
CA GLY A 202 -11.72 -2.10 -13.25
C GLY A 202 -10.20 -2.21 -13.37
N TYR A 203 -9.69 -2.59 -14.54
CA TYR A 203 -8.24 -2.68 -14.83
C TYR A 203 -7.46 -3.60 -13.87
N LEU A 204 -8.05 -4.75 -13.55
CA LEU A 204 -7.48 -5.73 -12.62
C LEU A 204 -6.17 -6.36 -13.12
N SER A 205 -6.04 -6.54 -14.43
CA SER A 205 -4.82 -7.03 -15.08
C SER A 205 -3.63 -6.08 -14.86
N GLU A 206 -3.87 -4.77 -15.02
CA GLU A 206 -2.88 -3.71 -14.80
C GLU A 206 -2.54 -3.56 -13.31
N LEU A 207 -3.53 -3.74 -12.43
CA LEU A 207 -3.29 -3.75 -10.99
C LEU A 207 -2.45 -4.97 -10.56
N ALA A 208 -2.70 -6.15 -11.12
CA ALA A 208 -1.91 -7.36 -10.88
C ALA A 208 -0.47 -7.19 -11.39
N ALA A 209 -0.30 -6.58 -12.56
CA ALA A 209 1.01 -6.20 -13.08
C ALA A 209 1.76 -5.26 -12.14
N ALA A 210 1.09 -4.21 -11.65
CA ALA A 210 1.69 -3.26 -10.71
C ALA A 210 2.15 -3.95 -9.41
N ALA A 211 1.32 -4.84 -8.86
CA ALA A 211 1.68 -5.61 -7.67
C ALA A 211 2.89 -6.53 -7.94
N PHE A 212 2.90 -7.18 -9.10
CA PHE A 212 4.01 -8.02 -9.54
C PHE A 212 5.33 -7.24 -9.64
N VAL A 213 5.33 -6.09 -10.32
CA VAL A 213 6.52 -5.24 -10.48
C VAL A 213 7.03 -4.75 -9.13
N CYS A 214 6.11 -4.35 -8.23
CA CYS A 214 6.45 -3.94 -6.88
C CYS A 214 7.12 -5.06 -6.06
N ARG A 215 6.64 -6.30 -6.19
CA ARG A 215 7.29 -7.49 -5.59
C ARG A 215 8.65 -7.80 -6.22
N GLY A 216 8.82 -7.46 -7.49
CA GLY A 216 10.06 -7.57 -8.26
C GLY A 216 11.16 -6.57 -7.87
N GLY A 217 10.89 -5.65 -6.95
CA GLY A 217 11.89 -4.73 -6.38
C GLY A 217 11.74 -3.26 -6.79
N VAL A 218 10.79 -2.93 -7.66
CA VAL A 218 10.40 -1.53 -7.90
C VAL A 218 9.64 -1.04 -6.68
N GLN A 219 9.94 0.18 -6.22
CA GLN A 219 9.36 0.66 -4.97
C GLN A 219 7.91 1.10 -5.15
N ARG A 220 7.61 1.74 -6.28
CA ARG A 220 6.29 2.32 -6.53
C ARG A 220 5.87 2.14 -7.98
N VAL A 221 4.61 1.77 -8.19
CA VAL A 221 3.99 1.72 -9.52
C VAL A 221 2.79 2.67 -9.52
N HIS A 222 2.71 3.54 -10.51
CA HIS A 222 1.63 4.50 -10.69
C HIS A 222 0.79 4.10 -11.91
N LEU A 223 -0.51 3.90 -11.72
CA LEU A 223 -1.48 3.65 -12.79
C LEU A 223 -2.27 4.94 -13.02
N LEU A 224 -2.14 5.53 -14.21
CA LEU A 224 -2.66 6.86 -14.54
C LEU A 224 -3.72 6.79 -15.63
N ASP A 225 -4.86 7.42 -15.39
CA ASP A 225 -5.91 7.56 -16.41
C ASP A 225 -5.47 8.57 -17.49
N GLY A 226 -5.11 8.06 -18.66
CA GLY A 226 -4.67 8.82 -19.83
C GLY A 226 -5.75 9.71 -20.44
N THR A 227 -7.03 9.48 -20.11
CA THR A 227 -8.13 10.35 -20.55
C THR A 227 -8.13 11.69 -19.81
N ASN A 228 -7.45 11.78 -18.66
CA ASN A 228 -7.32 12.99 -17.87
C ASN A 228 -6.17 13.87 -18.39
N ALA A 229 -6.51 15.04 -18.94
CA ALA A 229 -5.51 15.97 -19.46
C ALA A 229 -4.47 16.35 -18.40
N GLY A 230 -3.19 16.18 -18.75
CA GLY A 230 -2.06 16.48 -17.87
C GLY A 230 -1.92 15.52 -16.68
N VAL A 231 -2.49 14.30 -16.74
CA VAL A 231 -2.45 13.31 -15.65
C VAL A 231 -1.04 13.08 -15.11
N LEU A 232 -0.03 13.01 -15.98
CA LEU A 232 1.36 12.79 -15.57
C LEU A 232 1.90 13.94 -14.71
N LEU A 233 1.63 15.19 -15.09
CA LEU A 233 2.05 16.35 -14.32
C LEU A 233 1.27 16.46 -13.01
N LYS A 234 -0.04 16.18 -13.04
CA LYS A 234 -0.87 16.13 -11.85
C LYS A 234 -0.35 15.06 -10.88
N GLU A 235 0.02 13.89 -11.38
CA GLU A 235 0.58 12.83 -10.54
C GLU A 235 1.93 13.21 -9.91
N LEU A 236 2.85 13.73 -10.71
CA LEU A 236 4.23 13.95 -10.28
C LEU A 236 4.39 15.20 -9.41
N PHE A 237 3.57 16.22 -9.62
CA PHE A 237 3.73 17.53 -8.98
C PHE A 237 2.61 17.89 -8.00
N GLN A 238 1.54 17.09 -7.92
CA GLN A 238 0.57 17.21 -6.82
C GLN A 238 0.91 16.23 -5.70
N ARG A 239 0.58 16.63 -4.48
CA ARG A 239 0.97 15.90 -3.28
C ARG A 239 0.34 14.52 -3.17
N ASP A 240 -0.94 14.43 -3.50
CA ASP A 240 -1.72 13.19 -3.39
C ASP A 240 -1.76 12.38 -4.68
N GLY A 241 -1.29 12.96 -5.80
CA GLY A 241 -1.48 12.42 -7.14
C GLY A 241 -2.96 12.36 -7.55
N VAL A 242 -3.20 12.03 -8.81
CA VAL A 242 -4.54 11.80 -9.36
C VAL A 242 -4.77 10.37 -9.80
N GLY A 243 -3.71 9.58 -9.96
CA GLY A 243 -3.79 8.16 -10.30
C GLY A 243 -3.78 7.25 -9.08
N THR A 244 -3.60 5.96 -9.35
CA THR A 244 -3.48 4.92 -8.34
C THR A 244 -2.03 4.54 -8.15
N MET A 245 -1.50 4.76 -6.94
CA MET A 245 -0.14 4.34 -6.59
C MET A 245 -0.15 3.06 -5.76
N VAL A 246 0.56 2.04 -6.25
CA VAL A 246 0.87 0.81 -5.52
C VAL A 246 2.30 0.93 -4.99
N ALA A 247 2.49 0.76 -3.68
CA ALA A 247 3.81 0.86 -3.06
C ALA A 247 4.22 -0.43 -2.34
N SER A 248 5.49 -0.82 -2.50
CA SER A 248 6.14 -1.90 -1.76
C SER A 248 6.88 -1.41 -0.51
N ASP A 249 7.11 -0.10 -0.38
CA ASP A 249 7.73 0.54 0.77
C ASP A 249 6.71 1.10 1.77
N LEU A 250 7.18 1.52 2.95
CA LEU A 250 6.40 2.28 3.93
C LEU A 250 6.18 3.73 3.45
N TYR A 251 5.50 3.88 2.31
CA TYR A 251 5.06 5.18 1.81
C TYR A 251 4.06 5.85 2.76
N GLU A 252 3.21 5.04 3.38
CA GLU A 252 2.32 5.44 4.47
C GLU A 252 2.76 4.69 5.74
N GLY A 253 3.07 5.43 6.80
CA GLY A 253 3.61 4.86 8.03
C GLY A 253 2.87 5.32 9.27
N THR A 254 2.47 4.38 10.13
CA THR A 254 1.95 4.65 11.47
C THR A 254 3.08 4.61 12.48
N ARG A 255 3.25 5.69 13.26
CA ARG A 255 4.30 5.79 14.27
C ARG A 255 3.92 6.69 15.43
N MET A 256 4.72 6.64 16.49
CA MET A 256 4.65 7.64 17.57
C MET A 256 5.01 9.03 17.05
N ALA A 257 4.31 10.04 17.55
CA ALA A 257 4.61 11.42 17.27
C ALA A 257 5.98 11.83 17.84
N ARG A 258 6.62 12.79 17.18
CA ARG A 258 7.88 13.42 17.59
C ARG A 258 7.68 14.94 17.54
N VAL A 259 8.51 15.70 18.24
CA VAL A 259 8.38 17.18 18.33
C VAL A 259 8.30 17.82 16.94
N ALA A 260 9.05 17.32 15.97
CA ALA A 260 9.06 17.82 14.59
C ALA A 260 7.68 17.78 13.88
N VAL A 261 6.75 16.91 14.28
CA VAL A 261 5.43 16.79 13.61
C VAL A 261 4.31 17.55 14.30
N LEU A 262 4.60 18.24 15.41
CA LEU A 262 3.62 19.03 16.15
C LEU A 262 2.85 20.03 15.26
N PRO A 263 3.50 20.76 14.32
CA PRO A 263 2.76 21.66 13.41
C PRO A 263 1.74 20.92 12.54
N GLY A 264 2.06 19.72 12.06
CA GLY A 264 1.17 18.91 11.24
C GLY A 264 -0.03 18.37 12.03
N ILE A 265 0.19 17.96 13.29
CA ILE A 265 -0.91 17.58 14.19
C ILE A 265 -1.84 18.79 14.44
N LYS A 266 -1.27 19.97 14.72
CA LYS A 266 -2.04 21.20 14.97
C LYS A 266 -2.90 21.57 13.76
N GLN A 267 -2.33 21.54 12.56
CA GLN A 267 -3.05 21.80 11.31
C GLN A 267 -4.23 20.83 11.12
N LEU A 268 -4.05 19.57 11.51
CA LEU A 268 -5.08 18.55 11.37
C LEU A 268 -6.21 18.69 12.42
N LEU A 269 -5.88 19.09 13.66
CA LEU A 269 -6.84 19.24 14.74
C LEU A 269 -7.65 20.54 14.65
N GLN A 270 -7.04 21.64 14.19
CA GLN A 270 -7.63 22.98 14.23
C GLN A 270 -9.07 23.06 13.63
N PRO A 271 -9.38 22.52 12.45
CA PRO A 271 -10.75 22.58 11.90
C PRO A 271 -11.77 21.81 12.76
N LEU A 272 -11.32 20.75 13.45
CA LEU A 272 -12.17 19.96 14.33
C LEU A 272 -12.40 20.66 15.68
N GLU A 273 -11.44 21.45 16.15
CA GLU A 273 -11.59 22.31 17.32
C GLU A 273 -12.55 23.47 17.03
N GLU A 274 -12.39 24.15 15.89
CA GLU A 274 -13.24 25.26 15.45
C GLU A 274 -14.70 24.84 15.23
N SER A 275 -14.93 23.63 14.69
CA SER A 275 -16.28 23.07 14.53
C SER A 275 -16.92 22.57 15.84
N GLY A 276 -16.18 22.63 16.95
CA GLY A 276 -16.61 22.11 18.25
C GLY A 276 -16.63 20.57 18.34
N THR A 277 -16.05 19.88 17.36
CA THR A 277 -15.93 18.41 17.37
C THR A 277 -14.89 17.96 18.41
N LEU A 278 -13.74 18.64 18.46
CA LEU A 278 -12.68 18.42 19.43
C LEU A 278 -12.60 19.55 20.46
N ILE A 279 -11.92 19.29 21.57
CA ILE A 279 -11.59 20.31 22.58
C ILE A 279 -10.33 21.03 22.11
N ARG A 280 -10.38 22.36 22.09
CA ARG A 280 -9.23 23.19 21.75
C ARG A 280 -8.11 23.00 22.77
N ARG A 281 -6.90 22.74 22.29
CA ARG A 281 -5.70 22.57 23.12
C ARG A 281 -4.67 23.63 22.82
N THR A 282 -3.95 24.07 23.85
CA THR A 282 -2.80 24.95 23.64
C THR A 282 -1.61 24.17 23.10
N GLU A 283 -0.64 24.88 22.53
CA GLU A 283 0.58 24.24 22.01
C GLU A 283 1.37 23.53 23.11
N GLU A 284 1.42 24.12 24.31
CA GLU A 284 2.05 23.52 25.49
C GLU A 284 1.36 22.23 25.94
N GLU A 285 0.02 22.19 25.92
CA GLU A 285 -0.76 21.00 26.25
C GLU A 285 -0.51 19.88 25.24
N LEU A 286 -0.46 20.22 23.95
CA LEU A 286 -0.13 19.26 22.89
C LEU A 286 1.31 18.75 23.03
N LEU A 287 2.26 19.61 23.37
CA LEU A 287 3.66 19.22 23.57
C LEU A 287 3.80 18.25 24.74
N LYS A 288 3.12 18.51 25.87
CA LYS A 288 3.09 17.60 27.03
C LYS A 288 2.45 16.25 26.70
N ALA A 289 1.40 16.26 25.89
CA ALA A 289 0.70 15.05 25.47
C ALA A 289 1.36 14.33 24.28
N LEU A 290 2.40 14.89 23.66
CA LEU A 290 2.90 14.44 22.36
C LEU A 290 3.37 12.98 22.36
N ASN A 291 3.95 12.50 23.45
CA ASN A 291 4.39 11.12 23.59
C ASN A 291 3.24 10.12 23.61
N SER A 292 2.00 10.57 23.81
CA SER A 292 0.78 9.77 23.70
C SER A 292 0.19 9.78 22.28
N PHE A 293 0.64 10.68 21.40
CA PHE A 293 0.14 10.77 20.04
C PHE A 293 0.77 9.71 19.13
N ILE A 294 -0.10 9.11 18.33
CA ILE A 294 0.20 8.23 17.21
C ILE A 294 -0.23 8.98 15.96
N VAL A 295 0.64 8.99 14.95
CA VAL A 295 0.43 9.69 13.69
C VAL A 295 0.58 8.73 12.52
N VAL A 296 -0.19 8.99 11.46
CA VAL A 296 -0.01 8.39 10.15
C VAL A 296 0.60 9.43 9.24
N GLU A 297 1.73 9.10 8.63
CA GLU A 297 2.52 9.99 7.80
C GLU A 297 2.60 9.48 6.35
N ARG A 298 2.42 10.41 5.42
CA ARG A 298 2.58 10.25 3.96
C ARG A 298 3.29 11.50 3.41
N GLY A 299 4.56 11.69 3.79
CA GLY A 299 5.31 12.95 3.61
C GLY A 299 4.80 14.14 4.45
N GLN A 300 3.59 14.05 4.97
CA GLN A 300 2.99 14.90 6.00
C GLN A 300 2.05 14.07 6.88
N ILE A 301 1.58 14.66 7.97
CA ILE A 301 0.62 14.01 8.87
C ILE A 301 -0.78 14.01 8.23
N ILE A 302 -1.27 12.82 7.91
CA ILE A 302 -2.60 12.63 7.30
C ILE A 302 -3.65 12.15 8.31
N ALA A 303 -3.23 11.53 9.41
CA ALA A 303 -4.10 11.16 10.52
C ALA A 303 -3.34 11.23 11.85
N CYS A 304 -4.05 11.49 12.93
CA CYS A 304 -3.50 11.42 14.28
C CYS A 304 -4.54 11.00 15.30
N SER A 305 -4.09 10.42 16.41
CA SER A 305 -4.89 10.13 17.59
C SER A 305 -3.97 9.99 18.79
N ALA A 306 -4.46 10.29 19.99
CA ALA A 306 -3.74 10.12 21.24
C ALA A 306 -4.28 8.92 22.01
N LEU A 307 -3.38 8.15 22.60
CA LEU A 307 -3.69 7.09 23.57
C LEU A 307 -3.13 7.48 24.94
N PHE A 308 -4.00 7.86 25.87
CA PHE A 308 -3.62 8.09 27.27
C PHE A 308 -3.81 6.80 28.08
N LEU A 309 -2.84 6.48 28.93
CA LEU A 309 -2.78 5.21 29.63
C LEU A 309 -3.18 5.40 31.10
N PHE A 310 -4.09 4.56 31.58
CA PHE A 310 -4.54 4.50 32.97
C PHE A 310 -4.30 3.07 33.50
N PHE A 311 -3.06 2.79 33.90
CA PHE A 311 -2.64 1.44 34.30
C PHE A 311 -3.34 0.92 35.54
N GLU A 312 -3.68 1.78 36.50
CA GLU A 312 -4.39 1.37 37.73
C GLU A 312 -5.80 0.84 37.46
N ASP A 313 -6.46 1.42 36.46
CA ASP A 313 -7.81 1.03 36.02
C ASP A 313 -7.77 0.06 34.82
N GLU A 314 -6.57 -0.42 34.46
CA GLU A 314 -6.30 -1.30 33.30
C GLU A 314 -6.96 -0.82 31.99
N CYS A 315 -7.07 0.49 31.81
CA CYS A 315 -7.77 1.10 30.68
C CYS A 315 -6.98 2.19 29.95
N GLY A 316 -7.39 2.48 28.72
CA GLY A 316 -6.80 3.53 27.90
C GLY A 316 -7.84 4.47 27.31
N GLU A 317 -7.53 5.76 27.27
CA GLU A 317 -8.36 6.76 26.58
C GLU A 317 -7.89 6.94 25.14
N VAL A 318 -8.80 6.75 24.19
CA VAL A 318 -8.61 7.17 22.81
C VAL A 318 -9.13 8.60 22.65
N ALA A 319 -8.22 9.52 22.35
CA ALA A 319 -8.52 10.94 22.24
C ALA A 319 -8.01 11.53 20.92
N ALA A 320 -8.50 12.73 20.59
CA ALA A 320 -8.03 13.56 19.46
C ALA A 320 -7.86 12.81 18.13
N ILE A 321 -8.78 11.88 17.84
CA ILE A 321 -8.78 11.17 16.58
C ILE A 321 -9.19 12.12 15.45
N ALA A 322 -8.31 12.27 14.48
CA ALA A 322 -8.48 13.15 13.35
C ALA A 322 -7.88 12.54 12.08
N VAL A 323 -8.56 12.73 10.96
CA VAL A 323 -8.12 12.28 9.63
C VAL A 323 -8.31 13.45 8.66
N SER A 324 -7.28 13.68 7.83
CA SER A 324 -7.26 14.74 6.81
C SER A 324 -8.50 14.61 5.93
N PRO A 325 -9.21 15.71 5.60
CA PRO A 325 -10.38 15.67 4.72
C PRO A 325 -10.19 14.85 3.44
N GLU A 326 -9.02 14.96 2.82
CA GLU A 326 -8.63 14.27 1.57
C GLU A 326 -8.55 12.74 1.73
N CYS A 327 -8.26 12.28 2.95
CA CYS A 327 -8.09 10.88 3.31
C CYS A 327 -9.33 10.27 4.00
N ARG A 328 -10.41 11.05 4.17
CA ARG A 328 -11.66 10.56 4.79
C ARG A 328 -12.35 9.54 3.91
N GLY A 329 -13.07 8.60 4.53
CA GLY A 329 -13.79 7.54 3.81
C GLY A 329 -12.90 6.36 3.36
N ARG A 330 -11.57 6.49 3.41
CA ARG A 330 -10.61 5.45 3.00
C ARG A 330 -10.20 4.48 4.13
N GLY A 331 -10.99 4.39 5.20
CA GLY A 331 -10.68 3.53 6.36
C GLY A 331 -9.49 3.98 7.22
N GLN A 332 -8.91 5.16 6.99
CA GLN A 332 -7.73 5.62 7.75
C GLN A 332 -7.98 5.76 9.26
N GLY A 333 -9.17 6.25 9.63
CA GLY A 333 -9.57 6.29 11.04
C GLY A 333 -9.71 4.90 11.65
N ASP A 334 -10.13 3.92 10.84
CA ASP A 334 -10.22 2.54 11.27
C ASP A 334 -8.82 1.93 11.43
N LYS A 335 -7.94 2.05 10.44
CA LYS A 335 -6.55 1.59 10.53
C LYS A 335 -5.83 2.16 11.77
N LEU A 336 -6.06 3.44 12.08
CA LEU A 336 -5.50 4.08 13.27
C LEU A 336 -6.06 3.50 14.58
N LEU A 337 -7.37 3.23 14.63
CA LEU A 337 -8.01 2.61 15.79
C LEU A 337 -7.54 1.16 15.99
N ASP A 338 -7.39 0.37 14.93
CA ASP A 338 -6.84 -0.99 15.01
C ASP A 338 -5.42 -0.99 15.58
N HIS A 339 -4.60 -0.02 15.16
CA HIS A 339 -3.25 0.14 15.69
C HIS A 339 -3.28 0.49 17.20
N ILE A 340 -4.19 1.35 17.62
CA ILE A 340 -4.37 1.73 19.03
C ILE A 340 -4.85 0.53 19.85
N GLU A 341 -5.82 -0.23 19.37
CA GLU A 341 -6.34 -1.43 20.04
C GLU A 341 -5.25 -2.48 20.24
N LYS A 342 -4.45 -2.76 19.19
CA LYS A 342 -3.30 -3.66 19.29
C LYS A 342 -2.26 -3.16 20.29
N LYS A 343 -1.92 -1.87 20.22
CA LYS A 343 -0.95 -1.26 21.13
C LYS A 343 -1.43 -1.33 22.59
N ALA A 344 -2.69 -0.98 22.86
CA ALA A 344 -3.27 -1.04 24.19
C ALA A 344 -3.29 -2.47 24.74
N SER A 345 -3.64 -3.45 23.90
CA SER A 345 -3.63 -4.87 24.28
C SER A 345 -2.20 -5.36 24.59
N SER A 346 -1.20 -4.95 23.80
CA SER A 346 0.21 -5.28 24.06
C SER A 346 0.78 -4.66 25.34
N LEU A 347 0.17 -3.57 25.80
CA LEU A 347 0.49 -2.90 27.08
C LEU A 347 -0.28 -3.50 28.27
N GLY A 348 -1.06 -4.57 28.05
CA GLY A 348 -1.81 -5.25 29.10
C GLY A 348 -3.11 -4.55 29.51
N LEU A 349 -3.60 -3.57 28.74
CA LEU A 349 -4.88 -2.93 29.02
C LEU A 349 -6.02 -3.87 28.67
N GLN A 350 -7.06 -3.91 29.50
CA GLN A 350 -8.26 -4.71 29.27
C GLN A 350 -9.35 -3.93 28.54
N MET A 351 -9.31 -2.59 28.61
CA MET A 351 -10.39 -1.74 28.11
C MET A 351 -9.87 -0.48 27.42
N LEU A 352 -10.62 -0.03 26.42
CA LEU A 352 -10.50 1.32 25.87
C LEU A 352 -11.77 2.09 26.09
N PHE A 353 -11.64 3.39 26.35
CA PHE A 353 -12.75 4.31 26.37
C PHE A 353 -12.48 5.56 25.53
N LEU A 354 -13.55 6.21 25.10
CA LEU A 354 -13.49 7.45 24.33
C LEU A 354 -14.71 8.31 24.59
N LEU A 355 -14.55 9.62 24.37
CA LEU A 355 -15.60 10.60 24.52
C LEU A 355 -15.87 11.26 23.18
N THR A 356 -17.14 11.33 22.78
CA THR A 356 -17.53 11.90 21.48
C THR A 356 -18.85 12.66 21.59
N THR A 357 -18.96 13.78 20.87
CA THR A 357 -20.17 14.59 20.80
C THR A 357 -21.02 14.32 19.56
N ARG A 358 -20.41 13.82 18.48
CA ARG A 358 -21.05 13.78 17.15
C ARG A 358 -20.83 12.49 16.36
N ILE A 359 -19.90 11.62 16.77
CA ILE A 359 -19.42 10.50 15.93
C ILE A 359 -19.61 9.14 16.65
N ALA A 360 -20.60 9.04 17.54
CA ALA A 360 -20.87 7.84 18.34
C ALA A 360 -21.09 6.58 17.48
N ASP A 361 -21.92 6.68 16.44
CA ASP A 361 -22.29 5.54 15.59
C ASP A 361 -21.08 4.87 14.90
N ARG A 362 -20.04 5.64 14.59
CA ARG A 362 -18.82 5.09 13.97
C ARG A 362 -18.09 4.18 14.95
N PHE A 363 -17.99 4.57 16.22
CA PHE A 363 -17.34 3.77 17.26
C PHE A 363 -18.22 2.60 17.68
N ALA A 364 -19.55 2.77 17.71
CA ALA A 364 -20.49 1.68 17.97
C ALA A 364 -20.30 0.51 16.99
N ARG A 365 -20.11 0.79 15.69
CA ARG A 365 -19.79 -0.23 14.67
C ARG A 365 -18.46 -0.96 14.92
N ARG A 366 -17.56 -0.39 15.72
CA ARG A 366 -16.27 -0.98 16.10
C ARG A 366 -16.33 -1.72 17.45
N GLY A 367 -17.53 -1.85 18.05
CA GLY A 367 -17.73 -2.54 19.32
C GLY A 367 -17.61 -1.65 20.56
N PHE A 368 -17.63 -0.32 20.40
CA PHE A 368 -17.71 0.60 21.54
C PHE A 368 -19.16 0.79 21.99
N CYS A 369 -19.47 0.37 23.21
CA CYS A 369 -20.78 0.52 23.82
C CYS A 369 -20.87 1.81 24.64
N GLU A 370 -22.02 2.48 24.63
CA GLU A 370 -22.26 3.66 25.47
C GLU A 370 -22.24 3.24 26.96
N CYS A 371 -21.58 4.05 27.79
CA CYS A 371 -21.42 3.80 29.23
C CYS A 371 -21.69 5.08 30.04
N PHE A 372 -21.86 4.92 31.35
CA PHE A 372 -22.07 6.03 32.26
C PHE A 372 -20.74 6.59 32.76
N ILE A 373 -20.76 7.85 33.21
CA ILE A 373 -19.56 8.55 33.72
C ILE A 373 -18.94 7.83 34.93
N GLU A 374 -19.73 7.07 35.68
CA GLU A 374 -19.29 6.29 36.84
C GLU A 374 -18.30 5.18 36.48
N CYS A 375 -18.31 4.71 35.22
CA CYS A 375 -17.35 3.73 34.72
C CYS A 375 -15.99 4.34 34.34
N MET A 376 -15.79 5.66 34.47
CA MET A 376 -14.55 6.33 34.07
C MET A 376 -13.46 6.21 35.15
N PRO A 377 -12.18 6.17 34.74
CA PRO A 377 -11.06 6.15 35.69
C PRO A 377 -11.04 7.42 36.55
N GLN A 378 -10.84 7.25 37.86
CA GLN A 378 -10.95 8.34 38.85
C GLN A 378 -9.94 9.47 38.59
N LYS A 379 -8.76 9.15 38.06
CA LYS A 379 -7.69 10.12 37.73
C LYS A 379 -7.99 11.01 36.52
N ARG A 380 -9.10 10.78 35.82
CA ARG A 380 -9.50 11.64 34.69
C ARG A 380 -10.21 12.90 35.18
N GLU A 381 -9.46 13.77 35.85
CA GLU A 381 -9.97 14.97 36.55
C GLU A 381 -10.54 16.06 35.61
N LYS A 382 -10.25 16.01 34.29
CA LYS A 382 -10.63 17.07 33.33
C LYS A 382 -11.73 16.65 32.34
N ILE A 383 -12.85 16.14 32.84
CA ILE A 383 -14.02 15.89 31.98
C ILE A 383 -14.82 17.19 31.83
N ASN A 384 -14.85 17.74 30.61
CA ASN A 384 -15.64 18.94 30.33
C ASN A 384 -17.13 18.59 30.15
N LEU A 385 -17.86 18.58 31.26
CA LEU A 385 -19.29 18.25 31.32
C LEU A 385 -20.17 19.17 30.45
N SER A 386 -19.75 20.40 30.18
CA SER A 386 -20.52 21.36 29.36
C SER A 386 -20.72 20.89 27.92
N ARG A 387 -19.87 19.97 27.44
CA ARG A 387 -19.92 19.44 26.07
C ARG A 387 -20.96 18.33 25.87
N ARG A 388 -21.58 17.82 26.95
CA ARG A 388 -22.53 16.70 26.90
C ARG A 388 -22.03 15.54 26.01
N SER A 389 -20.74 15.24 26.12
CA SER A 389 -20.13 14.16 25.34
C SER A 389 -20.68 12.81 25.83
N LYS A 390 -20.97 11.92 24.89
CA LYS A 390 -21.29 10.53 25.20
C LYS A 390 -20.00 9.78 25.51
N TYR A 391 -20.09 8.89 26.49
CA TYR A 391 -18.97 8.05 26.92
C TYR A 391 -19.15 6.69 26.29
N HIS A 392 -18.10 6.18 25.68
CA HIS A 392 -18.13 4.85 25.11
C HIS A 392 -16.94 4.02 25.58
N MET A 393 -17.15 2.73 25.75
CA MET A 393 -16.15 1.78 26.23
C MET A 393 -16.18 0.50 25.40
N LYS A 394 -15.02 -0.12 25.24
CA LYS A 394 -14.83 -1.37 24.54
C LYS A 394 -13.84 -2.24 25.30
N ASN A 395 -14.21 -3.50 25.52
CA ASN A 395 -13.29 -4.50 26.04
C ASN A 395 -12.32 -4.94 24.95
N LEU A 396 -11.04 -4.98 25.28
CA LEU A 396 -9.98 -5.48 24.42
C LEU A 396 -9.91 -7.00 24.52
N GLN A 397 -9.59 -7.64 23.40
CA GLN A 397 -9.24 -9.05 23.41
C GLN A 397 -7.78 -9.18 23.87
N PRO A 398 -7.45 -10.08 24.82
CA PRO A 398 -6.09 -10.22 25.31
C PRO A 398 -5.16 -10.59 24.16
N ASP A 399 -4.01 -9.92 24.09
CA ASP A 399 -3.00 -10.20 23.07
C ASP A 399 -2.41 -11.60 23.31
N ARG A 400 -2.82 -12.56 22.47
CA ARG A 400 -2.33 -13.96 22.53
C ARG A 400 -0.95 -14.13 21.91
N SER A 401 -0.32 -13.06 21.42
CA SER A 401 1.00 -13.13 20.76
C SER A 401 2.19 -13.34 21.72
N GLY A 402 1.97 -13.31 23.04
CA GLY A 402 2.93 -13.77 24.03
C GLY A 402 4.09 -12.81 24.34
N ILE A 403 4.11 -11.60 23.78
CA ILE A 403 5.13 -10.59 24.08
C ILE A 403 4.63 -9.70 25.22
N ARG A 404 4.93 -10.07 26.46
CA ARG A 404 4.82 -9.14 27.61
C ARG A 404 6.03 -8.21 27.58
N LEU A 405 5.80 -6.93 27.37
CA LEU A 405 6.81 -5.90 27.65
C LEU A 405 6.88 -5.76 29.17
N ASP A 406 7.84 -6.44 29.79
CA ASP A 406 8.10 -6.32 31.21
C ASP A 406 8.35 -4.84 31.57
N THR A 407 7.53 -4.37 32.49
CA THR A 407 7.51 -3.03 33.05
C THR A 407 8.81 -2.78 33.81
N ALA A 408 9.68 -1.94 33.26
CA ALA A 408 10.79 -1.34 33.99
C ALA A 408 10.82 0.17 33.74
N PHE A 409 9.92 0.88 34.41
CA PHE A 409 10.10 2.30 34.72
C PHE A 409 9.58 2.53 36.15
N SER A 410 10.50 2.43 37.11
CA SER A 410 10.37 3.04 38.43
C SER A 410 10.76 4.52 38.38
#